data_AF-A0A5C6BJJ7-F1
#
_entry.id   AF-A0A5C6BJJ7-F1
#
_cell.length_a   1.000
_cell.length_b   1.000
_cell.length_c   1.000
_cell.angle_alpha   90.00
_cell.angle_beta   90.00
_cell.angle_gamma   90.00
#
_symmetry.space_group_name_H-M   'P 1'
#
loop_
_entity.id
_entity.type
_entity.pdbx_description
1 polymer ?
#
loop_
_entity_poly.entity_id
_entity_poly.type
_entity_poly.pdbx_seq_one_letter_code
_entity_poly.pdbx_strand_id
1 'polypeptide(L)' 'MAKTQRKLKKANHGARPASSKARKAKRAKLKT' A
#
# COMPACT_ATOMS: atom_id res chain seq x y z
N MET A 1 9.83 -3.85 -10.30
CA MET A 1 9.28 -3.24 -9.05
C MET A 1 9.00 -4.32 -8.01
N ALA A 2 9.40 -4.09 -6.76
CA ALA A 2 9.31 -5.06 -5.67
C ALA A 2 7.93 -5.75 -5.57
N LYS A 3 7.93 -7.08 -5.41
CA LYS A 3 6.76 -7.98 -5.32
C LYS A 3 5.51 -7.27 -4.77
N THR A 4 4.62 -6.87 -5.68
CA THR A 4 3.42 -6.05 -5.41
C THR A 4 2.39 -6.75 -4.53
N GLN A 5 2.48 -8.07 -4.39
CA GLN A 5 1.56 -8.89 -3.61
C GLN A 5 1.96 -9.06 -2.14
N ARG A 6 3.13 -8.56 -1.70
CA ARG A 6 3.51 -8.66 -0.28
C ARG A 6 2.66 -7.70 0.57
N LYS A 7 2.06 -8.23 1.64
CA LYS A 7 1.40 -7.42 2.67
C LYS A 7 2.43 -6.50 3.33
N LEU A 8 2.12 -5.20 3.44
CA LEU A 8 2.92 -4.27 4.23
C LEU A 8 2.66 -4.54 5.71
N LYS A 9 3.68 -4.94 6.45
CA LYS A 9 3.64 -4.96 7.93
C LYS A 9 3.85 -3.55 8.47
N LYS A 10 3.45 -3.32 9.74
CA LYS A 10 3.62 -2.02 10.41
C LYS A 10 5.07 -1.54 10.42
N ALA A 11 6.00 -2.45 10.64
CA ALA A 11 7.44 -2.19 10.62
C ALA A 11 8.00 -1.77 9.24
N ASN A 12 7.22 -1.93 8.16
CA ASN A 12 7.66 -1.65 6.79
C ASN A 12 6.93 -0.43 6.20
N HIS A 13 6.18 0.32 6.99
CA HIS A 13 5.62 1.60 6.57
C HIS A 13 6.76 2.60 6.29
N GLY A 14 6.77 3.22 5.12
CA GLY A 14 7.82 4.17 4.70
C GLY A 14 8.94 3.55 3.87
N ALA A 15 9.42 2.36 4.22
CA ALA A 15 10.52 1.69 3.50
C ALA A 15 10.07 0.92 2.24
N ARG A 16 8.79 0.55 2.14
CA ARG A 16 8.26 -0.22 1.00
C ARG A 16 7.03 0.48 0.40
N PRO A 17 6.98 0.63 -0.94
CA PRO A 17 5.80 1.18 -1.59
C PRO A 17 4.60 0.26 -1.34
N ALA A 18 3.44 0.86 -1.05
CA ALA A 18 2.20 0.12 -0.89
C ALA A 18 1.80 -0.59 -2.19
N SER A 19 1.26 -1.80 -2.05
CA SER A 19 0.67 -2.53 -3.18
C SER A 19 -0.40 -1.68 -3.86
N SER A 20 -0.58 -1.88 -5.17
CA SER A 20 -1.59 -1.17 -5.95
C SER A 20 -3.00 -1.32 -5.35
N LYS A 21 -3.34 -2.51 -4.84
CA LYS A 21 -4.61 -2.79 -4.14
C LYS A 21 -4.75 -1.97 -2.85
N ALA A 22 -3.73 -1.93 -2.00
CA ALA A 22 -3.75 -1.15 -0.76
C ALA A 22 -3.83 0.36 -1.03
N ARG A 23 -3.12 0.85 -2.06
CA ARG A 23 -3.15 2.26 -2.47
C ARG A 23 -4.52 2.68 -3.02
N LYS A 24 -5.13 1.85 -3.88
CA LYS A 24 -6.49 2.08 -4.39
C LYS A 24 -7.53 2.08 -3.26
N ALA A 25 -7.45 1.13 -2.33
CA ALA A 25 -8.36 1.07 -1.18
C ALA A 25 -8.26 2.31 -0.27
N LYS A 26 -7.03 2.77 0.04
CA LYS A 26 -6.85 4.03 0.78
C LYS A 26 -7.43 5.24 0.03
N ARG A 27 -7.17 5.36 -1.28
CA ARG A 27 -7.72 6.46 -2.09
C ARG A 27 -9.25 6.44 -2.18
N ALA A 28 -9.87 5.26 -2.28
CA ALA A 28 -11.33 5.14 -2.29
C ALA A 28 -11.98 5.62 -0.99
N LYS A 29 -11.26 5.52 0.14
CA LYS A 29 -11.71 6.07 1.43
C LYS A 29 -11.49 7.58 1.53
N LEU A 30 -10.46 8.11 0.86
CA LEU A 30 -10.12 9.53 0.80
C LEU A 30 -10.89 10.26 -0.32
N LYS A 31 -12.14 9.85 -0.61
CA LYS A 31 -13.01 10.57 -1.56
C LYS A 31 -13.33 11.96 -1.01
N THR A 32 -12.43 12.89 -1.30
CA THR A 32 -12.73 14.30 -1.60
C THR A 32 -13.21 14.37 -3.03
#